data_AF-A0A0C1NY98-F1
#
_entry.id   AF-A0A0C1NY98-F1
#
_cell.length_a   1.000
_cell.length_b   1.000
_cell.length_c   1.000
_cell.angle_alpha   90.00
_cell.angle_beta   90.00
_cell.angle_gamma   90.00
#
_symmetry.space_group_name_H-M   'P 1'
#
loop_
_entity.id
_entity.type
_entity.pdbx_description
1 polymer ?
#
loop_
_entity_poly.entity_id
_entity_poly.type
_entity_poly.pdbx_seq_one_letter_code
_entity_poly.pdbx_strand_id
1 'polypeptide(L)'
;MFLLVEKSSAIGYNISIINIIVNQAMKVCFVCPHSFVKPGGIKNHILELTEEYKKRGIEVKIIIPRRDVKESHEEEIILLGKSLSFNIGGTQGDFCFISNFKEINIILEKEKFDIIHFHNFIPPFSWQILNKSKSINILTFHANIEAIPLLKILIPFFAKKMNNKLHGIIGVAPMTIEYFKNF
;
A
#
# COMPACT_ATOMS: atom_id res chain seq x y z
N MET A 1 -8.68 -14.94 8.41
CA MET A 1 -8.98 -13.97 9.48
C MET A 1 -7.91 -12.90 9.43
N PHE A 2 -8.22 -11.68 8.98
CA PHE A 2 -7.28 -10.56 9.00
C PHE A 2 -7.25 -9.96 10.41
N LEU A 3 -6.09 -9.55 10.89
CA LEU A 3 -5.94 -8.86 12.17
C LEU A 3 -5.68 -7.38 11.90
N LEU A 4 -6.57 -6.52 12.39
CA LEU A 4 -6.43 -5.08 12.31
C LEU A 4 -5.78 -4.56 13.60
N VAL A 5 -4.70 -3.80 13.46
CA VAL A 5 -4.08 -3.03 14.54
C VAL A 5 -4.35 -1.56 14.23
N GLU A 6 -5.24 -0.96 15.00
CA GLU A 6 -5.55 0.47 14.93
C GLU A 6 -4.68 1.24 15.91
N LYS A 7 -4.34 2.48 15.54
CA LYS A 7 -3.65 3.39 16.45
C LYS A 7 -4.57 3.69 17.63
N SER A 8 -4.07 3.55 18.86
CA SER A 8 -4.88 3.81 20.06
C SER A 8 -5.22 5.31 20.17
N SER A 9 -6.31 5.72 19.54
CA SER A 9 -6.98 6.99 19.76
C SER A 9 -8.47 6.75 19.66
N ALA A 10 -9.15 6.87 20.80
CA ALA A 10 -10.60 6.82 20.87
C ALA A 10 -11.19 7.91 19.96
N ILE A 11 -11.75 7.53 18.82
CA ILE A 11 -12.56 8.44 18.01
C ILE A 11 -13.95 7.84 17.92
N GLY A 12 -14.83 8.28 18.82
CA GLY A 12 -16.25 8.03 18.72
C GLY A 12 -16.83 8.85 17.58
N TYR A 13 -17.05 8.24 16.43
CA TYR A 13 -17.77 8.87 15.33
C TYR A 13 -19.29 8.68 15.53
N ASN A 14 -20.03 9.78 15.56
CA ASN A 14 -21.50 9.76 15.57
C ASN A 14 -22.04 9.17 14.26
N ILE A 15 -23.12 8.38 14.32
CA ILE A 15 -23.76 7.69 13.18
C ILE A 15 -24.13 8.67 12.04
N SER A 16 -24.46 9.92 12.35
CA SER A 16 -24.71 10.98 11.37
C SER A 16 -23.47 11.41 10.58
N ILE A 17 -22.29 11.42 11.20
CA ILE A 17 -21.01 11.72 10.54
C ILE A 17 -20.57 10.54 9.68
N ILE A 18 -20.77 9.31 10.17
CA ILE A 18 -20.54 8.09 9.40
C ILE A 18 -21.40 8.11 8.14
N ASN A 19 -22.69 8.44 8.24
CA ASN A 19 -23.57 8.54 7.07
C ASN A 19 -23.15 9.65 6.10
N ILE A 20 -22.60 10.77 6.56
CA ILE A 20 -22.07 11.82 5.67
C ILE A 20 -20.79 11.37 4.96
N ILE A 21 -19.90 10.65 5.66
CA ILE A 21 -18.67 10.05 5.08
C ILE A 21 -19.05 8.97 4.06
N VAL A 22 -20.05 8.13 4.37
CA VAL A 22 -20.55 7.07 3.48
C VAL A 22 -21.28 7.66 2.25
N ASN A 23 -21.81 8.89 2.34
CA ASN A 23 -22.44 9.59 1.22
C ASN A 23 -21.46 10.42 0.36
N GLN A 24 -20.19 10.57 0.76
CA GLN A 24 -19.16 11.13 -0.11
C GLN A 24 -18.59 10.01 -0.98
N ALA A 25 -18.43 10.27 -2.28
CA ALA A 25 -17.75 9.36 -3.18
C ALA A 25 -16.29 9.22 -2.75
N MET A 26 -15.97 8.09 -2.10
CA MET A 26 -14.64 7.81 -1.57
C MET A 26 -13.71 7.34 -2.68
N LYS A 27 -12.47 7.82 -2.65
CA LYS A 27 -11.41 7.41 -3.59
C LYS A 27 -10.22 6.78 -2.88
N VAL A 28 -9.93 5.53 -3.24
CA VAL A 28 -8.88 4.70 -2.63
C VAL A 28 -7.75 4.47 -3.64
N CYS A 29 -6.51 4.60 -3.18
CA CYS A 29 -5.33 4.14 -3.92
C CYS A 29 -4.76 2.89 -3.27
N PHE A 30 -4.66 1.80 -4.03
CA PHE A 30 -3.78 0.69 -3.67
C PHE A 30 -2.36 0.96 -4.12
N VAL A 31 -1.37 0.77 -3.26
CA VAL A 31 0.06 0.90 -3.61
C VAL A 31 0.72 -0.47 -3.46
N CYS A 32 1.25 -1.01 -4.55
CA CYS A 32 1.97 -2.28 -4.55
C CYS A 32 3.43 -2.07 -4.94
N PRO A 33 4.43 -2.45 -4.11
CA PRO A 33 5.84 -2.37 -4.46
C PRO A 33 6.30 -3.54 -5.34
N HIS A 34 5.45 -3.99 -6.27
CA HIS A 34 5.74 -5.06 -7.22
C HIS A 34 5.09 -4.75 -8.57
N SER A 35 5.78 -5.10 -9.66
CA SER A 35 5.21 -4.99 -11.00
C SER A 35 4.13 -6.05 -11.21
N PHE A 36 3.14 -5.77 -12.07
CA PHE A 36 2.06 -6.72 -12.40
C PHE A 36 2.37 -7.59 -13.63
N VAL A 37 3.61 -7.55 -14.13
CA VAL A 37 4.05 -8.35 -15.29
C VAL A 37 3.94 -9.86 -15.02
N LYS A 38 4.23 -10.30 -13.80
CA LYS A 38 4.11 -11.71 -13.41
C LYS A 38 2.88 -11.93 -12.53
N PRO A 39 2.25 -13.12 -12.61
CA PRO A 39 1.19 -13.48 -11.67
C PRO A 39 1.75 -13.59 -10.25
N GLY A 40 0.89 -13.35 -9.25
CA GLY A 40 1.27 -13.47 -7.85
C GLY A 40 0.09 -13.19 -6.91
N GLY A 41 0.15 -13.72 -5.69
CA GLY A 41 -0.95 -13.61 -4.73
C GLY A 41 -1.34 -12.17 -4.39
N ILE A 42 -0.37 -11.26 -4.27
CA ILE A 42 -0.63 -9.83 -3.98
C ILE A 42 -1.36 -9.17 -5.15
N LYS A 43 -0.96 -9.46 -6.40
CA LYS A 43 -1.63 -8.94 -7.60
C LYS A 43 -3.10 -9.38 -7.61
N ASN A 44 -3.35 -10.69 -7.50
CA ASN A 44 -4.71 -11.23 -7.53
C ASN A 44 -5.56 -10.63 -6.40
N HIS A 45 -5.01 -10.57 -5.19
CA HIS A 45 -5.69 -9.98 -4.04
C HIS A 45 -6.07 -8.51 -4.29
N ILE A 46 -5.17 -7.69 -4.83
CA ILE A 46 -5.46 -6.27 -5.13
C ILE A 46 -6.53 -6.15 -6.21
N LEU A 47 -6.47 -6.95 -7.27
CA LEU A 47 -7.46 -6.91 -8.35
C LEU A 47 -8.85 -7.34 -7.86
N GLU A 48 -8.94 -8.44 -7.09
CA GLU A 48 -10.21 -8.90 -6.51
C GLU A 48 -10.79 -7.87 -5.53
N LEU A 49 -9.94 -7.27 -4.69
CA LEU A 49 -10.36 -6.23 -3.75
C LEU A 49 -10.83 -4.97 -4.49
N THR A 50 -10.18 -4.63 -5.60
CA THR A 50 -10.55 -3.50 -6.46
C THR A 50 -11.96 -3.70 -7.03
N GLU A 51 -12.25 -4.89 -7.55
CA GLU A 51 -13.59 -5.21 -8.07
C GLU A 51 -14.66 -5.18 -6.98
N GLU A 52 -14.36 -5.65 -5.77
CA GLU A 52 -15.28 -5.56 -4.63
C GLU A 52 -15.54 -4.11 -4.19
N TYR A 53 -14.52 -3.24 -4.22
CA TYR A 53 -14.68 -1.83 -3.88
C TYR A 53 -15.48 -1.08 -4.93
N LYS A 54 -15.24 -1.35 -6.22
CA LYS A 54 -16.02 -0.79 -7.34
C LYS A 54 -17.51 -1.15 -7.22
N LYS A 55 -17.84 -2.39 -6.87
CA LYS A 55 -19.24 -2.82 -6.63
C LYS A 55 -19.94 -2.04 -5.52
N ARG A 56 -19.18 -1.45 -4.59
CA ARG A 56 -19.67 -0.61 -3.49
C ARG A 56 -19.67 0.88 -3.83
N GLY A 57 -19.38 1.25 -5.08
CA GLY A 57 -19.33 2.64 -5.53
C GLY A 57 -18.08 3.40 -5.11
N ILE A 58 -17.03 2.70 -4.66
CA ILE A 58 -15.74 3.30 -4.29
C ILE A 58 -14.87 3.43 -5.54
N GLU A 59 -14.34 4.62 -5.80
CA GLU A 59 -13.38 4.82 -6.89
C GLU A 59 -12.01 4.27 -6.46
N VAL A 60 -11.39 3.44 -7.30
CA VAL A 60 -10.10 2.81 -7.00
C VAL A 60 -9.07 3.11 -8.08
N LYS A 61 -7.86 3.48 -7.66
CA LYS A 61 -6.66 3.46 -8.49
C LYS A 61 -5.60 2.56 -7.87
N ILE A 62 -4.69 2.04 -8.69
CA ILE A 62 -3.62 1.15 -8.27
C ILE A 62 -2.29 1.73 -8.74
N ILE A 63 -1.42 2.11 -7.82
CA ILE A 63 -0.05 2.54 -8.13
C ILE A 63 0.89 1.34 -8.06
N ILE A 64 1.55 1.05 -9.18
CA ILE A 64 2.58 0.02 -9.29
C ILE A 64 3.83 0.54 -10.02
N PRO A 65 5.01 -0.03 -9.77
CA PRO A 65 6.23 0.31 -10.49
C PRO A 65 6.29 -0.32 -11.88
N ARG A 66 6.83 0.44 -12.85
CA ARG A 66 7.01 -0.03 -14.22
C ARG A 66 8.25 -0.93 -14.34
N ARG A 67 8.10 -2.11 -14.93
CA ARG A 67 9.16 -3.07 -15.29
C ARG A 67 9.67 -2.87 -16.73
N ASP A 68 8.79 -2.61 -17.68
CA ASP A 68 9.06 -2.45 -19.11
C ASP A 68 8.37 -1.19 -19.67
N VAL A 69 8.99 -0.54 -20.65
CA VAL A 69 8.47 0.68 -21.29
C VAL A 69 7.19 0.41 -22.07
N LYS A 70 7.00 -0.81 -22.57
CA LYS A 70 5.84 -1.23 -23.38
C LYS A 70 4.67 -1.74 -22.54
N GLU A 71 4.73 -1.64 -21.21
CA GLU A 71 3.61 -2.03 -20.36
C GLU A 71 2.39 -1.14 -20.61
N SER A 72 1.27 -1.82 -20.91
CA SER A 72 -0.07 -1.24 -20.96
C SER A 72 -0.91 -1.97 -19.93
N HIS A 73 -1.65 -1.21 -19.13
CA HIS A 73 -2.53 -1.72 -18.08
C HIS A 73 -3.90 -1.04 -18.19
N GLU A 74 -4.86 -1.50 -17.41
CA GLU A 74 -6.19 -0.89 -17.31
C GLU A 74 -6.11 0.56 -16.77
N GLU A 75 -7.16 1.36 -17.01
CA GLU A 75 -7.18 2.80 -16.68
C GLU A 75 -7.09 3.09 -15.17
N GLU A 76 -7.44 2.13 -14.32
CA GLU A 76 -7.23 2.22 -12.87
C GLU A 76 -5.75 2.11 -12.47
N ILE A 77 -4.88 1.57 -13.32
CA ILE A 77 -3.47 1.33 -12.99
C ILE A 77 -2.61 2.55 -13.38
N ILE A 78 -1.95 3.11 -12.37
CA ILE A 78 -1.00 4.21 -12.48
C ILE A 78 0.41 3.64 -12.37
N LEU A 79 1.16 3.70 -13.47
CA LEU A 79 2.58 3.35 -13.47
C LEU A 79 3.40 4.49 -12.88
N LEU A 80 4.13 4.22 -11.80
CA LEU A 80 4.99 5.21 -11.13
C LEU A 80 6.33 4.58 -10.77
N GLY A 81 7.44 5.22 -11.16
CA GLY A 81 8.78 4.69 -10.86
C GLY A 81 9.12 3.41 -11.64
N LYS A 82 10.16 2.71 -11.18
CA LYS A 82 10.76 1.56 -11.87
C LYS A 82 10.84 0.33 -10.96
N SER A 83 10.73 -0.85 -11.56
CA SER A 83 10.87 -2.15 -10.91
C SER A 83 12.00 -2.95 -11.55
N LEU A 84 12.96 -3.39 -10.74
CA LEU A 84 14.04 -4.30 -11.14
C LEU A 84 13.80 -5.65 -10.48
N SER A 85 13.58 -6.70 -11.28
CA SER A 85 13.45 -8.05 -10.72
C SER A 85 14.80 -8.57 -10.25
N PHE A 86 14.78 -9.30 -9.13
CA PHE A 86 15.88 -10.13 -8.70
C PHE A 86 15.40 -11.55 -8.38
N ASN A 87 16.33 -12.50 -8.40
CA ASN A 87 16.14 -13.85 -7.91
C ASN A 87 17.33 -14.20 -7.02
N ILE A 88 17.08 -14.37 -5.72
CA ILE A 88 18.13 -14.66 -4.72
C ILE A 88 17.64 -15.82 -3.86
N GLY A 89 18.40 -16.92 -3.83
CA GLY A 89 18.09 -18.07 -2.97
C GLY A 89 16.70 -18.68 -3.21
N GLY A 90 16.22 -18.68 -4.45
CA GLY A 90 14.88 -19.16 -4.82
C GLY A 90 13.75 -18.16 -4.55
N THR A 91 14.05 -17.00 -3.97
CA THR A 91 13.09 -15.91 -3.78
C THR A 91 13.09 -15.00 -4.99
N GLN A 92 11.95 -14.90 -5.67
CA GLN A 92 11.70 -13.89 -6.68
C GLN A 92 11.13 -12.64 -6.03
N GLY A 93 11.74 -11.50 -6.31
CA GLY A 93 11.29 -10.21 -5.77
C GLY A 93 11.60 -9.06 -6.71
N ASP A 94 11.11 -7.89 -6.32
CA ASP A 94 11.27 -6.65 -7.06
C ASP A 94 11.96 -5.62 -6.16
N PHE A 95 13.01 -4.99 -6.67
CA PHE A 95 13.54 -3.76 -6.12
C PHE A 95 12.93 -2.57 -6.86
N CYS A 96 12.17 -1.75 -6.15
CA CYS A 96 11.39 -0.68 -6.74
C CYS A 96 11.82 0.69 -6.21
N PHE A 97 11.83 1.69 -7.10
CA PHE A 97 12.20 3.06 -6.73
C PHE A 97 11.57 4.08 -7.66
N ILE A 98 11.40 5.30 -7.16
CA ILE A 98 10.91 6.45 -7.92
C ILE A 98 12.04 7.46 -8.04
N SER A 99 12.54 7.73 -9.24
CA SER A 99 13.61 8.72 -9.45
C SER A 99 13.06 10.15 -9.55
N ASN A 100 11.87 10.33 -10.12
CA ASN A 100 11.25 11.63 -10.27
C ASN A 100 10.23 11.89 -9.14
N PHE A 101 10.69 12.47 -8.04
CA PHE A 101 9.83 12.77 -6.88
C PHE A 101 8.68 13.74 -7.18
N LYS A 102 8.80 14.59 -8.21
CA LYS A 102 7.72 15.50 -8.60
C LYS A 102 6.50 14.74 -9.13
N GLU A 103 6.73 13.61 -9.77
CA GLU A 103 5.68 12.73 -10.30
C GLU A 103 4.75 12.22 -9.19
N ILE A 104 5.31 11.92 -8.01
CA ILE A 104 4.53 11.54 -6.82
C ILE A 104 3.54 12.65 -6.46
N ASN A 105 4.01 13.90 -6.36
CA ASN A 105 3.14 15.01 -6.00
C ASN A 105 2.06 15.24 -7.08
N ILE A 106 2.44 15.21 -8.35
CA ILE A 106 1.49 15.40 -9.47
C ILE A 106 0.38 14.36 -9.40
N ILE A 107 0.71 13.08 -9.20
CA ILE A 107 -0.29 12.01 -9.08
C ILE A 107 -1.16 12.22 -7.85
N LEU A 108 -0.57 12.44 -6.68
CA LEU A 108 -1.33 12.58 -5.44
C LEU A 108 -2.23 13.83 -5.42
N GLU A 109 -1.78 14.95 -5.98
CA GLU A 109 -2.54 16.21 -6.09
C GLU A 109 -3.65 16.14 -7.14
N LYS A 110 -3.40 15.45 -8.27
CA LYS A 110 -4.39 15.22 -9.31
C LYS A 110 -5.49 14.29 -8.83
N GLU A 111 -5.11 13.15 -8.26
CA GLU A 111 -6.05 12.08 -7.94
C GLU A 111 -6.79 12.32 -6.62
N LYS A 112 -6.19 13.05 -5.65
CA LYS A 112 -6.81 13.44 -4.37
C LYS A 112 -7.42 12.26 -3.59
N PHE A 113 -6.62 11.22 -3.37
CA PHE A 113 -7.05 10.04 -2.63
C PHE A 113 -7.44 10.35 -1.19
N ASP A 114 -8.57 9.80 -0.74
CA ASP A 114 -8.97 9.83 0.67
C ASP A 114 -8.12 8.83 1.49
N ILE A 115 -7.91 7.65 0.90
CA ILE A 115 -7.14 6.55 1.50
C ILE A 115 -6.04 6.10 0.54
N ILE A 116 -4.83 5.97 1.05
CA ILE A 116 -3.74 5.24 0.39
C ILE A 116 -3.46 3.97 1.19
N HIS A 117 -3.76 2.83 0.58
CA HIS A 117 -3.62 1.51 1.18
C HIS A 117 -2.43 0.79 0.55
N PHE A 118 -1.36 0.66 1.33
CA PHE A 118 -0.12 0.00 0.95
C PHE A 118 -0.26 -1.52 1.12
N HIS A 119 0.06 -2.29 0.09
CA HIS A 119 0.14 -3.75 0.14
C HIS A 119 1.61 -4.16 0.17
N ASN A 120 2.09 -4.55 1.34
CA ASN A 120 3.49 -4.59 1.75
C ASN A 120 4.17 -3.22 1.81
N PHE A 121 5.29 -3.19 2.54
CA PHE A 121 6.12 -2.00 2.68
C PHE A 121 7.56 -2.32 2.30
N ILE A 122 7.97 -1.92 1.10
CA ILE A 122 9.33 -2.17 0.60
C ILE A 122 9.94 -0.81 0.24
N PRO A 123 10.89 -0.29 1.04
CA PRO A 123 11.62 0.92 0.68
C PRO A 123 12.62 0.64 -0.46
N PRO A 124 12.95 1.67 -1.27
CA PRO A 124 12.52 3.05 -1.13
C PRO A 124 11.09 3.31 -1.63
N PHE A 125 10.55 2.52 -2.55
CA PHE A 125 9.28 2.80 -3.25
C PHE A 125 8.11 3.22 -2.32
N SER A 126 7.67 2.33 -1.44
CA SER A 126 6.53 2.59 -0.54
C SER A 126 6.81 3.78 0.38
N TRP A 127 8.07 3.92 0.82
CA TRP A 127 8.52 5.00 1.69
C TRP A 127 8.49 6.37 0.99
N GLN A 128 8.86 6.44 -0.28
CA GLN A 128 8.82 7.68 -1.08
C GLN A 128 7.38 8.20 -1.22
N ILE A 129 6.42 7.32 -1.46
CA ILE A 129 4.99 7.68 -1.56
C ILE A 129 4.42 8.07 -0.19
N LEU A 130 4.64 7.25 0.84
CA LEU A 130 4.13 7.50 2.21
C LEU A 130 4.57 8.86 2.75
N ASN A 131 5.81 9.29 2.47
CA ASN A 131 6.30 10.59 2.93
C ASN A 131 5.57 11.78 2.29
N LYS A 132 5.10 11.62 1.05
CA LYS A 132 4.40 12.67 0.31
C LYS A 132 2.89 12.65 0.53
N SER A 133 2.37 11.51 0.99
CA SER A 133 0.95 11.34 1.29
C SER A 133 0.47 12.29 2.40
N LYS A 134 -0.71 12.86 2.15
CA LYS A 134 -1.54 13.60 3.11
C LYS A 134 -2.86 12.89 3.40
N SER A 135 -3.08 11.72 2.81
CA SER A 135 -4.29 10.90 2.93
C SER A 135 -4.25 10.05 4.20
N ILE A 136 -5.38 9.38 4.51
CA ILE A 136 -5.38 8.28 5.48
C ILE A 136 -4.52 7.15 4.90
N ASN A 137 -3.49 6.74 5.61
CA ASN A 137 -2.56 5.70 5.15
C ASN A 137 -2.78 4.40 5.92
N ILE A 138 -3.13 3.33 5.20
CA ILE A 138 -3.31 1.98 5.74
C ILE A 138 -2.24 1.06 5.15
N LEU A 139 -1.76 0.08 5.92
CA LEU A 139 -0.74 -0.85 5.44
C LEU A 139 -1.16 -2.30 5.71
N THR A 140 -1.28 -3.12 4.67
CA THR A 140 -1.40 -4.57 4.81
C THR A 140 -0.05 -5.25 4.63
N PHE A 141 0.39 -6.07 5.60
CA PHE A 141 1.55 -6.94 5.44
C PHE A 141 1.14 -8.36 5.04
N HIS A 142 1.57 -8.75 3.83
CA HIS A 142 1.41 -10.09 3.25
C HIS A 142 2.62 -10.99 3.52
N ALA A 143 3.81 -10.40 3.67
CA ALA A 143 5.05 -11.16 3.85
C ALA A 143 5.25 -11.60 5.30
N ASN A 144 5.80 -12.81 5.49
CA ASN A 144 6.42 -13.18 6.74
C ASN A 144 7.74 -12.40 6.88
N ILE A 145 7.74 -11.35 7.70
CA ILE A 145 8.91 -10.52 7.98
C ILE A 145 10.07 -11.38 8.49
N GLU A 146 9.78 -12.48 9.20
CA GLU A 146 10.82 -13.36 9.74
C GLU A 146 11.56 -14.17 8.67
N ALA A 147 10.92 -14.44 7.54
CA ALA A 147 11.48 -15.23 6.45
C ALA A 147 12.41 -14.41 5.55
N ILE A 148 12.41 -13.07 5.67
CA ILE A 148 13.13 -12.17 4.76
C ILE A 148 14.13 -11.33 5.58
N PRO A 149 15.43 -11.70 5.62
CA PRO A 149 16.45 -11.00 6.41
C PRO A 149 16.52 -9.50 6.15
N LEU A 150 16.31 -9.08 4.90
CA LEU A 150 16.29 -7.68 4.52
C LEU A 150 15.15 -6.90 5.21
N LEU A 151 13.95 -7.49 5.32
CA LEU A 151 12.83 -6.85 6.00
C LEU A 151 13.04 -6.79 7.52
N LYS A 152 13.67 -7.80 8.12
CA LYS A 152 14.03 -7.77 9.56
C LYS A 152 14.87 -6.55 9.93
N ILE A 153 15.76 -6.11 9.03
CA ILE A 153 16.64 -4.96 9.27
C ILE A 153 15.92 -3.65 8.95
N LEU A 154 15.22 -3.59 7.82
CA LEU A 154 14.60 -2.36 7.35
C LEU A 154 13.36 -1.95 8.16
N ILE A 155 12.50 -2.91 8.52
CA ILE A 155 11.22 -2.61 9.17
C ILE A 155 11.42 -1.89 10.50
N PRO A 156 12.27 -2.34 11.46
CA PRO A 156 12.47 -1.62 12.72
C PRO A 156 13.03 -0.21 12.53
N PHE A 157 13.91 0.00 11.55
CA PHE A 157 14.48 1.31 11.25
C PHE A 157 13.41 2.30 10.77
N PHE A 158 12.49 1.83 9.92
CA PHE A 158 11.41 2.67 9.41
C PHE A 158 10.16 2.68 10.32
N ALA A 159 9.98 1.70 11.20
CA ALA A 159 8.77 1.51 12.00
C ALA A 159 8.35 2.78 12.75
N LYS A 160 9.27 3.39 13.52
CA LYS A 160 8.96 4.63 14.26
C LYS A 160 8.49 5.76 13.33
N LYS A 161 9.10 5.86 12.14
CA LYS A 161 8.75 6.91 11.17
C LYS A 161 7.46 6.58 10.41
N MET A 162 7.19 5.30 10.19
CA MET A 162 5.93 4.78 9.64
C MET A 162 4.76 5.01 10.60
N ASN A 163 4.93 4.78 11.92
CA ASN A 163 3.88 4.99 12.92
C ASN A 163 3.36 6.45 12.96
N ASN A 164 4.19 7.42 12.59
CA ASN A 164 3.78 8.82 12.52
C ASN A 164 2.92 9.14 11.27
N LYS A 165 2.91 8.27 10.26
CA LYS A 165 2.27 8.50 8.96
C LYS A 165 1.14 7.51 8.66
N LEU A 166 1.23 6.30 9.20
CA LEU A 166 0.21 5.27 9.11
C LEU A 166 -0.88 5.50 10.16
N HIS A 167 -2.11 5.15 9.79
CA HIS A 167 -3.31 5.26 10.62
C HIS A 167 -3.84 3.88 11.02
N GLY A 168 -3.52 2.83 10.26
CA GLY A 168 -3.85 1.45 10.59
C GLY A 168 -2.94 0.45 9.88
N ILE A 169 -2.77 -0.71 10.50
CA ILE A 169 -2.00 -1.83 9.94
C ILE A 169 -2.87 -3.09 9.95
N ILE A 170 -2.85 -3.83 8.84
CA ILE A 170 -3.56 -5.09 8.66
C ILE A 170 -2.54 -6.20 8.49
N GLY A 171 -2.60 -7.20 9.38
CA GLY A 171 -1.91 -8.46 9.23
C GLY A 171 -2.77 -9.50 8.54
N VAL A 172 -2.23 -10.17 7.52
CA VAL A 172 -2.89 -11.37 6.98
C VAL A 172 -2.76 -12.59 7.91
N ALA A 173 -1.85 -12.54 8.89
CA ALA A 173 -1.67 -13.56 9.92
C ALA A 173 -1.08 -12.94 11.22
N PRO A 174 -1.24 -13.57 12.39
CA PRO A 174 -0.68 -13.06 13.66
C PRO A 174 0.82 -12.76 13.61
N MET A 175 1.60 -13.60 12.94
CA MET A 175 3.04 -13.41 12.78
C MET A 175 3.42 -12.16 11.97
N THR A 176 2.54 -11.64 11.10
CA THR A 176 2.88 -10.48 10.26
C THR A 176 2.72 -9.14 10.99
N ILE A 177 2.05 -9.11 12.14
CA ILE A 177 1.85 -7.91 12.97
C ILE A 177 2.76 -7.85 14.19
N GLU A 178 3.58 -8.88 14.42
CA GLU A 178 4.42 -8.96 15.62
C GLU A 178 5.37 -7.76 15.77
N TYR A 179 5.96 -7.31 14.66
CA TYR A 179 6.83 -6.13 14.61
C TYR A 179 6.07 -4.80 14.82
N PHE A 180 4.74 -4.83 14.81
CA PHE A 180 3.84 -3.70 14.97
C PHE A 180 2.98 -3.82 16.24
N LYS A 181 3.32 -4.71 17.18
CA LYS A 181 2.62 -4.84 18.48
C LYS A 181 2.58 -3.51 19.27
N ASN A 182 3.52 -2.61 19.02
CA ASN A 182 3.61 -1.29 19.65
C ASN A 182 3.21 -0.15 18.69
N PHE A 183 2.39 -0.42 17.67
CA PHE A 183 1.92 0.55 16.68
C PHE A 183 1.06 1.66 17.31
#